data_AF-A0AA41QY77-F1
#
_entry.id   AF-A0AA41QY77-F1
#
_cell.length_a   1.000
_cell.length_b   1.000
_cell.length_c   1.000
_cell.angle_alpha   90.00
_cell.angle_beta   90.00
_cell.angle_gamma   90.00
#
_symmetry.space_group_name_H-M   'P 1'
#
loop_
_entity.id
_entity.type
_entity.pdbx_description
1 polymer ?
#
loop_
_entity_poly.entity_id
_entity_poly.type
_entity_poly.pdbx_seq_one_letter_code
_entity_poly.pdbx_strand_id
1 'polypeptide(L)'
;MANQAFITAKGANLGVQLHWNGGRDSVEAFLEYAKLAKLPPLGQRNEGLPAFVTVLCNYFGNDGMNVRISSCYPHRPDLSDSGDNGVYVVEGFKIVARYGGGGVEQRVYELEDMLKAIDNAQPKADQIGIFLDGIETPVDQLKVGDQVILPRRYGDVASEGRFQVFTVLGFRPPIYGRVNGENLTGKPYVDMFDDSAAVPNMDNINAYIRTETVRVPK
;
A
#
# COMPACT_ATOMS: atom_id res chain seq x y z
N MET A 1 25.35 10.65 12.91
CA MET A 1 23.95 11.08 12.91
C MET A 1 23.09 9.85 12.98
N ALA A 2 22.02 9.89 13.77
CA ALA A 2 21.16 8.75 14.09
C ALA A 2 20.08 8.49 13.01
N ASN A 3 20.02 9.36 11.98
CA ASN A 3 19.08 9.28 10.85
C ASN A 3 17.64 9.09 11.34
N GLN A 4 17.24 9.92 12.30
CA GLN A 4 15.96 9.85 12.99
C GLN A 4 14.91 10.74 12.32
N ALA A 5 13.64 10.35 12.44
CA ALA A 5 12.50 11.17 12.05
C ALA A 5 11.30 10.88 12.93
N PHE A 6 10.36 11.81 12.97
CA PHE A 6 9.03 11.58 13.51
C PHE A 6 7.99 11.67 12.41
N ILE A 7 7.07 10.71 12.33
CA ILE A 7 6.03 10.65 11.30
C ILE A 7 4.68 10.65 11.99
N THR A 8 3.79 11.55 11.59
CA THR A 8 2.44 11.67 12.17
C THR A 8 1.42 12.03 11.09
N ALA A 9 0.18 11.57 11.25
CA ALA A 9 -0.90 12.03 10.39
C ALA A 9 -1.31 13.46 10.77
N LYS A 10 -1.78 14.24 9.80
CA LYS A 10 -2.26 15.61 10.05
C LYS A 10 -3.39 15.60 11.09
N GLY A 11 -3.19 16.34 12.17
CA GLY A 11 -4.14 16.45 13.28
C GLY A 11 -4.22 15.23 14.20
N ALA A 12 -3.33 14.25 14.04
CA ALA A 12 -3.27 13.10 14.94
C ALA A 12 -2.58 13.46 16.26
N ASN A 13 -2.94 12.71 17.30
CA ASN A 13 -2.36 12.82 18.64
C ASN A 13 -1.24 11.78 18.91
N LEU A 14 -0.98 10.90 17.94
CA LEU A 14 0.12 9.95 17.97
C LEU A 14 0.95 10.07 16.69
N GLY A 15 2.19 9.63 16.79
CA GLY A 15 3.06 9.41 15.65
C GLY A 15 4.07 8.30 15.95
N VAL A 16 4.88 8.00 14.96
CA VAL A 16 5.97 7.03 15.06
C VAL A 16 7.30 7.74 14.94
N GLN A 17 8.17 7.51 15.91
CA GLN A 17 9.57 7.90 15.87
C GLN A 17 10.37 6.75 15.27
N LEU A 18 11.15 7.09 14.25
CA LEU A 18 12.14 6.20 13.63
C LEU A 18 13.53 6.55 14.15
N HIS A 19 14.29 5.52 14.46
CA HIS A 19 15.72 5.57 14.65
C HIS A 19 16.35 4.70 13.57
N TRP A 20 17.07 5.35 12.64
CA TRP A 20 17.49 4.87 11.32
C TRP A 20 16.42 4.98 10.21
N ASN A 21 16.89 5.20 8.98
CA ASN A 21 16.08 5.42 7.77
C ASN A 21 14.95 6.45 7.94
N GLY A 22 15.24 7.54 8.65
CA GLY A 22 14.36 8.71 8.79
C GLY A 22 14.48 9.73 7.64
N GLY A 23 15.33 9.49 6.65
CA GLY A 23 15.41 10.30 5.43
C GLY A 23 14.09 10.33 4.65
N ARG A 24 13.84 11.40 3.89
CA ARG A 24 12.57 11.57 3.14
C ARG A 24 12.36 10.41 2.18
N ASP A 25 13.40 10.02 1.46
CA ASP A 25 13.40 8.88 0.54
C ASP A 25 12.87 7.58 1.18
N SER A 26 13.33 7.30 2.39
CA SER A 26 12.96 6.12 3.15
C SER A 26 11.53 6.22 3.67
N VAL A 27 11.16 7.38 4.22
CA VAL A 27 9.79 7.62 4.69
C VAL A 27 8.78 7.54 3.55
N GLU A 28 9.09 8.12 2.39
CA GLU A 28 8.27 8.03 1.18
C GLU A 28 8.17 6.58 0.69
N ALA A 29 9.25 5.80 0.74
CA ALA A 29 9.22 4.38 0.38
C ALA A 29 8.35 3.55 1.33
N PHE A 30 8.42 3.76 2.65
CA PHE A 30 7.53 3.09 3.60
C PHE A 30 6.05 3.44 3.37
N LEU A 31 5.76 4.71 3.11
CA LEU A 31 4.40 5.16 2.84
C LEU A 31 3.87 4.60 1.52
N GLU A 32 4.70 4.60 0.47
CA GLU A 32 4.33 4.03 -0.83
C GLU A 32 4.15 2.52 -0.73
N TYR A 33 5.02 1.79 -0.01
CA TYR A 33 4.83 0.36 0.24
C TYR A 33 3.48 0.08 0.91
N ALA A 34 3.15 0.82 1.98
CA ALA A 34 1.88 0.65 2.69
C ALA A 34 0.66 0.91 1.79
N LYS A 35 0.75 1.91 0.91
CA LYS A 35 -0.28 2.21 -0.11
C LYS A 35 -0.43 1.07 -1.12
N LEU A 36 0.68 0.58 -1.66
CA LEU A 36 0.67 -0.52 -2.63
C LEU A 36 0.15 -1.82 -1.99
N ALA A 37 0.51 -2.10 -0.74
CA ALA A 37 0.02 -3.22 0.06
C ALA A 37 -1.45 -3.10 0.52
N LYS A 38 -2.16 -2.04 0.08
CA LYS A 38 -3.57 -1.76 0.39
C LYS A 38 -3.83 -1.68 1.90
N LEU A 39 -2.85 -1.20 2.67
CA LEU A 39 -3.04 -0.95 4.09
C LEU A 39 -3.93 0.27 4.32
N PRO A 40 -4.56 0.41 5.50
CA PRO A 40 -5.31 1.62 5.81
C PRO A 40 -4.38 2.85 5.82
N PRO A 41 -4.83 3.99 5.26
CA PRO A 41 -4.05 5.23 5.25
C PRO A 41 -3.84 5.80 6.65
N LEU A 42 -2.73 6.54 6.85
CA LEU A 42 -2.53 7.29 8.08
C LEU A 42 -3.57 8.41 8.19
N GLY A 43 -4.30 8.44 9.31
CA GLY A 43 -5.44 9.32 9.53
C GLY A 43 -5.43 9.96 10.91
N GLN A 44 -6.28 10.96 11.08
CA GLN A 44 -6.35 11.78 12.29
C GLN A 44 -6.66 10.96 13.55
N ARG A 45 -7.42 9.87 13.44
CA ARG A 45 -7.75 8.99 14.57
C ARG A 45 -6.82 7.77 14.64
N ASN A 46 -5.67 7.84 13.96
CA ASN A 46 -4.65 6.81 13.92
C ASN A 46 -5.08 5.52 13.20
N GLU A 47 -6.03 5.58 12.27
CA GLU A 47 -6.66 4.41 11.61
C GLU A 47 -5.65 3.49 10.90
N GLY A 48 -4.62 4.06 10.27
CA GLY A 48 -3.54 3.31 9.61
C GLY A 48 -2.27 3.12 10.45
N LEU A 49 -2.18 3.74 11.63
CA LEU A 49 -0.94 3.75 12.41
C LEU A 49 -0.50 2.33 12.83
N PRO A 50 -1.38 1.43 13.33
CA PRO A 50 -0.96 0.09 13.70
C PRO A 50 -0.37 -0.70 12.52
N ALA A 51 -1.03 -0.66 11.36
CA ALA A 51 -0.57 -1.36 10.16
C ALA A 51 0.77 -0.80 9.65
N PHE A 52 0.94 0.52 9.68
CA PHE A 52 2.19 1.17 9.30
C PHE A 52 3.33 0.81 10.27
N VAL A 53 3.08 0.82 11.58
CA VAL A 53 4.06 0.38 12.60
C VAL A 53 4.44 -1.07 12.40
N THR A 54 3.51 -1.96 12.03
CA THR A 54 3.83 -3.35 11.71
C THR A 54 4.81 -3.47 10.54
N VAL A 55 4.60 -2.72 9.45
CA VAL A 55 5.54 -2.70 8.30
C VAL A 55 6.94 -2.29 8.75
N LEU A 56 7.02 -1.23 9.57
CA LEU A 56 8.28 -0.73 10.10
C LEU A 56 8.95 -1.76 11.01
N CYS A 57 8.23 -2.36 11.96
CA CYS A 57 8.77 -3.37 12.87
C CYS A 57 9.22 -4.64 12.14
N ASN A 58 8.55 -5.03 11.04
CA ASN A 58 9.00 -6.14 10.20
C ASN A 58 10.33 -5.81 9.50
N TYR A 59 10.49 -4.56 9.06
CA TYR A 59 11.71 -4.10 8.39
C TYR A 59 12.90 -3.91 9.33
N PHE A 60 12.72 -3.20 10.44
CA PHE A 60 13.80 -2.89 11.39
C PHE A 60 14.03 -4.00 12.44
N GLY A 61 13.10 -4.95 12.54
CA GLY A 61 12.97 -5.78 13.74
C GLY A 61 12.32 -5.03 14.90
N ASN A 62 12.08 -5.75 16.00
CA ASN A 62 11.48 -5.18 17.21
C ASN A 62 12.43 -5.34 18.41
N ASP A 63 13.44 -4.47 18.47
CA ASP A 63 14.36 -4.35 19.61
C ASP A 63 13.87 -3.35 20.67
N GLY A 64 12.71 -2.73 20.45
CA GLY A 64 12.14 -1.67 21.29
C GLY A 64 12.76 -0.28 21.10
N MET A 65 13.70 -0.12 20.16
CA MET A 65 14.48 1.11 20.00
C MET A 65 14.32 1.78 18.64
N ASN A 66 14.16 1.01 17.56
CA ASN A 66 14.12 1.57 16.18
C ASN A 66 12.78 2.19 15.81
N VAL A 67 11.68 1.63 16.31
CA VAL A 67 10.31 2.08 16.01
C VAL A 67 9.59 2.33 17.33
N ARG A 68 9.23 3.59 17.62
CA ARG A 68 8.54 3.97 18.86
C ARG A 68 7.28 4.77 18.57
N ILE A 69 6.17 4.41 19.18
CA ILE A 69 4.98 5.26 19.17
C ILE A 69 5.13 6.33 20.24
N SER A 70 4.86 7.59 19.92
CA SER A 70 4.90 8.69 20.89
C SER A 70 3.75 9.66 20.67
N SER A 71 3.43 10.45 21.69
CA SER A 71 2.43 11.50 21.58
C SER A 71 2.86 12.58 20.59
N CYS A 72 1.88 13.11 19.89
CA CYS A 72 2.00 14.25 19.00
C CYS A 72 0.99 15.32 19.45
N TYR A 73 1.35 16.60 19.28
CA TYR A 73 0.42 17.69 19.50
C TYR A 73 -0.31 17.98 18.17
N PRO A 74 -1.63 17.70 18.04
CA PRO A 74 -2.34 17.78 16.76
C PRO A 74 -2.21 19.11 15.99
N HIS A 75 -2.07 20.20 16.73
CA HIS A 75 -1.97 21.57 16.18
C HIS A 75 -0.55 22.15 16.25
N ARG A 76 0.39 21.39 16.84
CA ARG A 76 1.78 21.80 17.04
C ARG A 76 2.74 20.62 16.83
N PRO A 77 2.68 19.93 15.67
CA PRO A 77 3.58 18.81 15.38
C PRO A 77 5.06 19.22 15.39
N ASP A 78 5.35 20.53 15.24
CA ASP A 78 6.68 21.13 15.42
C ASP A 78 7.28 20.93 16.81
N LEU A 79 6.45 20.63 17.83
CA LEU A 79 6.91 20.38 19.20
C LEU A 79 7.24 18.90 19.47
N SER A 80 7.01 18.01 18.50
CA SER A 80 7.44 16.62 18.59
C SER A 80 8.96 16.52 18.41
N ASP A 81 9.56 15.45 18.92
CA ASP A 81 10.99 15.19 18.76
C ASP A 81 11.33 15.02 17.28
N SER A 82 11.95 16.05 16.71
CA SER A 82 12.20 16.13 15.28
C SER A 82 13.33 15.22 14.83
N GLY A 83 14.19 14.75 15.73
CA GLY A 83 15.44 14.07 15.37
C GLY A 83 16.25 14.86 14.31
N ASP A 84 17.05 14.13 13.54
CA ASP A 84 17.93 14.71 12.52
C ASP A 84 17.16 15.16 11.26
N ASN A 85 16.14 14.40 10.84
CA ASN A 85 15.42 14.63 9.59
C ASN A 85 14.11 15.41 9.73
N GLY A 86 13.63 15.66 10.95
CA GLY A 86 12.43 16.45 11.18
C GLY A 86 11.17 15.61 11.47
N VAL A 87 10.08 16.35 11.61
CA VAL A 87 8.72 15.83 11.76
C VAL A 87 8.03 15.86 10.41
N TYR A 88 7.72 14.69 9.85
CA TYR A 88 6.90 14.56 8.64
C TYR A 88 5.42 14.45 9.02
N VAL A 89 4.63 15.39 8.51
CA VAL A 89 3.17 15.35 8.61
C VAL A 89 2.60 14.76 7.33
N VAL A 90 1.76 13.74 7.47
CA VAL A 90 1.22 12.94 6.38
C VAL A 90 -0.29 13.12 6.26
N GLU A 91 -0.80 13.23 5.03
CA GLU A 91 -2.22 13.02 4.70
C GLU A 91 -2.33 11.70 3.91
N GLY A 92 -2.84 10.66 4.57
CA GLY A 92 -2.91 9.31 4.03
C GLY A 92 -1.54 8.67 3.84
N PHE A 93 -0.99 8.75 2.63
CA PHE A 93 0.33 8.23 2.28
C PHE A 93 1.28 9.32 1.75
N LYS A 94 0.85 10.58 1.77
CA LYS A 94 1.62 11.69 1.22
C LYS A 94 2.13 12.59 2.32
N ILE A 95 3.43 12.86 2.33
CA ILE A 95 4.02 13.91 3.18
C ILE A 95 3.50 15.26 2.69
N VAL A 96 2.82 16.01 3.55
CA VAL A 96 2.24 17.33 3.24
C VAL A 96 2.95 18.48 3.94
N ALA A 97 3.69 18.20 5.02
CA ALA A 97 4.54 19.19 5.69
C ALA A 97 5.73 18.52 6.35
N ARG A 98 6.76 19.32 6.61
CA ARG A 98 7.95 18.95 7.37
C ARG A 98 8.30 20.08 8.34
N TYR A 99 8.60 19.75 9.59
CA TYR A 99 9.03 20.70 10.61
C TYR A 99 10.39 20.28 11.22
N GLY A 100 11.23 21.26 11.57
CA GLY A 100 12.53 21.01 12.17
C GLY A 100 13.52 20.28 11.24
N GLY A 101 14.44 19.54 11.84
CA GLY A 101 15.57 18.89 11.16
C GLY A 101 16.83 19.76 11.17
N GLY A 102 17.97 19.16 11.54
CA GLY A 102 19.23 19.87 11.77
C GLY A 102 20.11 20.05 10.54
N GLY A 103 19.70 19.53 9.36
CA GLY A 103 20.52 19.50 8.16
C GLY A 103 19.77 19.30 6.85
N VAL A 104 20.53 19.09 5.76
CA VAL A 104 20.01 18.76 4.44
C VAL A 104 19.25 17.45 4.52
N GLU A 105 18.04 17.44 3.98
CA GLU A 105 17.17 16.27 3.95
C GLU A 105 17.85 15.13 3.18
N GLN A 106 17.96 13.95 3.80
CA GLN A 106 18.62 12.81 3.15
C GLN A 106 17.77 12.26 1.99
N ARG A 107 18.45 11.96 0.88
CA ARG A 107 17.89 11.36 -0.33
C ARG A 107 18.95 10.53 -1.07
N VAL A 108 19.21 9.34 -0.57
CA VAL A 108 20.29 8.43 -0.99
C VAL A 108 19.77 7.14 -1.59
N TYR A 109 18.57 6.70 -1.21
CA TYR A 109 18.01 5.43 -1.65
C TYR A 109 17.09 5.58 -2.86
N GLU A 110 17.23 4.68 -3.82
CA GLU A 110 16.29 4.53 -4.92
C GLU A 110 15.00 3.87 -4.42
N LEU A 111 13.86 4.36 -4.92
CA LEU A 111 12.54 3.92 -4.45
C LEU A 111 12.32 2.43 -4.69
N GLU A 112 12.68 1.93 -5.87
CA GLU A 112 12.45 0.52 -6.25
C GLU A 112 13.22 -0.44 -5.33
N ASP A 113 14.48 -0.12 -5.03
CA ASP A 113 15.32 -0.93 -4.15
C ASP A 113 14.77 -0.95 -2.72
N MET A 114 14.30 0.20 -2.23
CA MET A 114 13.66 0.28 -0.92
C MET A 114 12.35 -0.51 -0.87
N LEU A 115 11.50 -0.41 -1.89
CA LEU A 115 10.25 -1.18 -1.94
C LEU A 115 10.53 -2.69 -1.88
N LYS A 116 11.53 -3.18 -2.63
CA LYS A 116 11.96 -4.59 -2.58
C LYS A 116 12.54 -4.98 -1.23
N ALA A 117 13.34 -4.12 -0.60
CA ALA A 117 13.88 -4.38 0.73
C ALA A 117 12.79 -4.42 1.81
N ILE A 118 11.81 -3.51 1.75
CA ILE A 118 10.64 -3.49 2.63
C ILE A 118 9.81 -4.75 2.45
N ASP A 119 9.54 -5.13 1.20
CA ASP A 119 8.79 -6.35 0.85
C ASP A 119 9.46 -7.60 1.41
N ASN A 120 10.76 -7.77 1.15
CA ASN A 120 11.52 -8.93 1.60
C ASN A 120 11.51 -9.12 3.12
N ALA A 121 11.36 -8.02 3.87
CA ALA A 121 11.29 -8.07 5.33
C ALA A 121 9.88 -8.40 5.86
N GLN A 122 8.83 -8.33 5.04
CA GLN A 122 7.48 -8.70 5.48
C GLN A 122 7.30 -10.22 5.55
N PRO A 123 6.39 -10.72 6.41
CA PRO A 123 5.95 -12.11 6.37
C PRO A 123 5.49 -12.52 4.96
N LYS A 124 5.73 -13.77 4.56
CA LYS A 124 5.39 -14.27 3.21
C LYS A 124 3.94 -14.00 2.80
N ALA A 125 2.99 -14.11 3.73
CA ALA A 125 1.58 -13.82 3.49
C ALA A 125 1.26 -12.32 3.25
N ASP A 126 2.16 -11.42 3.66
CA ASP A 126 2.02 -9.97 3.55
C ASP A 126 2.86 -9.35 2.42
N GLN A 127 3.71 -10.14 1.76
CA GLN A 127 4.52 -9.68 0.63
C GLN A 127 3.66 -9.33 -0.59
N ILE A 128 4.14 -8.37 -1.36
CA ILE A 128 3.55 -7.83 -2.59
C ILE A 128 4.49 -7.95 -3.79
N GLY A 129 5.58 -8.72 -3.70
CA GLY A 129 6.60 -8.85 -4.73
C GLY A 129 6.08 -9.03 -6.16
N ILE A 130 5.13 -9.95 -6.39
CA ILE A 130 4.55 -10.14 -7.73
C ILE A 130 3.92 -8.84 -8.27
N PHE A 131 3.31 -8.04 -7.41
CA PHE A 131 2.70 -6.77 -7.77
C PHE A 131 3.77 -5.71 -8.03
N LEU A 132 4.85 -5.66 -7.23
CA LEU A 132 5.97 -4.75 -7.47
C LEU A 132 6.65 -5.02 -8.82
N ASP A 133 6.82 -6.28 -9.18
CA ASP A 133 7.44 -6.69 -10.44
C ASP A 133 6.52 -6.54 -11.65
N GLY A 134 5.20 -6.49 -11.45
CA GLY A 134 4.22 -6.41 -12.52
C GLY A 134 4.31 -5.12 -13.35
N ILE A 135 3.95 -5.23 -14.62
CA ILE A 135 3.93 -4.12 -15.59
C ILE A 135 2.56 -3.45 -15.50
N GLU A 136 2.53 -2.14 -15.30
CA GLU A 136 1.29 -1.38 -15.33
C GLU A 136 0.76 -1.26 -16.77
N THR A 137 -0.43 -1.78 -17.00
CA THR A 137 -1.07 -1.92 -18.31
C THR A 137 -2.45 -1.26 -18.28
N PRO A 138 -2.77 -0.40 -19.26
CA PRO A 138 -4.13 0.11 -19.44
C PRO A 138 -5.15 -1.01 -19.64
N VAL A 139 -6.29 -0.92 -18.96
CA VAL A 139 -7.32 -1.97 -18.98
C VAL A 139 -7.92 -2.18 -20.38
N ASP A 140 -7.90 -1.17 -21.24
CA ASP A 140 -8.37 -1.25 -22.62
C ASP A 140 -7.45 -2.05 -23.56
N GLN A 141 -6.22 -2.37 -23.12
CA GLN A 141 -5.29 -3.22 -23.87
C GLN A 141 -5.44 -4.71 -23.56
N LEU A 142 -6.21 -5.05 -22.52
CA LEU A 142 -6.42 -6.43 -22.09
C LEU A 142 -7.25 -7.22 -23.11
N LYS A 143 -7.03 -8.53 -23.12
CA LYS A 143 -7.75 -9.52 -23.92
C LYS A 143 -8.16 -10.70 -23.05
N VAL A 144 -9.13 -11.48 -23.54
CA VAL A 144 -9.49 -12.76 -22.92
C VAL A 144 -8.26 -13.68 -22.93
N GLY A 145 -7.96 -14.27 -21.78
CA GLY A 145 -6.78 -15.10 -21.55
C GLY A 145 -5.57 -14.35 -20.98
N ASP A 146 -5.57 -13.01 -20.95
CA ASP A 146 -4.49 -12.26 -20.32
C ASP A 146 -4.48 -12.48 -18.80
N GLN A 147 -3.29 -12.49 -18.22
CA GLN A 147 -3.08 -12.61 -16.78
C GLN A 147 -2.94 -11.23 -16.13
N VAL A 148 -3.63 -11.03 -15.01
CA VAL A 148 -3.62 -9.78 -14.25
C VAL A 148 -3.37 -10.05 -12.77
N ILE A 149 -2.76 -9.07 -12.10
CA ILE A 149 -2.40 -9.13 -10.69
C ILE A 149 -3.43 -8.32 -9.89
N LEU A 150 -4.21 -8.99 -9.05
CA LEU A 150 -5.22 -8.36 -8.22
C LEU A 150 -5.05 -8.75 -6.75
N PRO A 151 -5.59 -7.96 -5.79
CA PRO A 151 -5.55 -8.32 -4.39
C PRO A 151 -6.16 -9.69 -4.13
N ARG A 152 -5.52 -10.46 -3.25
CA ARG A 152 -6.02 -11.72 -2.72
C ARG A 152 -7.40 -11.52 -2.08
N ARG A 153 -8.27 -12.52 -2.22
CA ARG A 153 -9.57 -12.54 -1.54
C ARG A 153 -9.41 -12.77 -0.03
N TYR A 154 -10.28 -12.13 0.73
CA TYR A 154 -10.46 -12.42 2.16
C TYR A 154 -10.77 -13.91 2.40
N GLY A 155 -9.98 -14.57 3.25
CA GLY A 155 -10.19 -15.96 3.67
C GLY A 155 -9.37 -17.01 2.92
N ASP A 156 -8.74 -16.66 1.79
CA ASP A 156 -7.74 -17.54 1.17
C ASP A 156 -6.41 -17.38 1.89
N VAL A 157 -6.22 -18.15 2.97
CA VAL A 157 -4.99 -18.13 3.79
C VAL A 157 -3.92 -19.10 3.29
N ALA A 158 -4.22 -19.91 2.27
CA ALA A 158 -3.29 -20.91 1.75
C ALA A 158 -2.28 -20.31 0.76
N SER A 159 -2.63 -19.20 0.11
CA SER A 159 -1.78 -18.48 -0.82
C SER A 159 -0.85 -17.50 -0.10
N GLU A 160 0.42 -17.50 -0.50
CA GLU A 160 1.39 -16.50 -0.08
C GLU A 160 1.09 -15.14 -0.75
N GLY A 161 1.46 -14.07 -0.07
CA GLY A 161 1.32 -12.69 -0.55
C GLY A 161 -0.10 -12.10 -0.51
N ARG A 162 -0.15 -10.77 -0.65
CA ARG A 162 -1.40 -9.98 -0.69
C ARG A 162 -2.04 -9.91 -2.06
N PHE A 163 -1.35 -10.38 -3.10
CA PHE A 163 -1.77 -10.31 -4.48
C PHE A 163 -1.69 -11.70 -5.11
N GLN A 164 -2.53 -11.93 -6.11
CA GLN A 164 -2.60 -13.16 -6.88
C GLN A 164 -2.76 -12.85 -8.37
N VAL A 165 -2.42 -13.84 -9.19
CA VAL A 165 -2.63 -13.79 -10.64
C VAL A 165 -4.00 -14.39 -10.96
N PHE A 166 -4.77 -13.67 -11.75
CA PHE A 166 -6.07 -14.09 -12.28
C PHE A 166 -6.08 -13.97 -13.81
N THR A 167 -6.89 -14.79 -14.46
CA THR A 167 -7.08 -14.81 -15.92
C THR A 167 -8.31 -13.99 -16.29
N VAL A 168 -8.19 -13.11 -17.29
CA VAL A 168 -9.33 -12.40 -17.87
C VAL A 168 -10.22 -13.40 -18.62
N LEU A 169 -11.46 -13.56 -18.14
CA LEU A 169 -12.44 -14.48 -18.71
C LEU A 169 -13.28 -13.83 -19.82
N GLY A 170 -13.48 -12.52 -19.74
CA GLY A 170 -14.37 -11.82 -20.66
C GLY A 170 -14.56 -10.36 -20.32
N PHE A 171 -15.39 -9.71 -21.12
CA PHE A 171 -15.80 -8.31 -20.95
C PHE A 171 -17.32 -8.25 -20.85
N ARG A 172 -17.86 -7.45 -19.92
CA ARG A 172 -19.32 -7.38 -19.74
C ARG A 172 -19.99 -6.83 -21.00
N PRO A 173 -20.91 -7.57 -21.64
CA PRO A 173 -21.61 -7.07 -22.81
C PRO A 173 -22.64 -5.97 -22.43
N PRO A 174 -22.96 -5.04 -23.35
CA PRO A 174 -23.92 -3.96 -23.10
C PRO A 174 -25.31 -4.43 -22.66
N ILE A 175 -25.79 -5.57 -23.20
CA ILE A 175 -27.13 -6.12 -22.88
C ILE A 175 -27.27 -6.50 -21.41
N TYR A 176 -26.16 -6.81 -20.74
CA TYR A 176 -26.11 -7.11 -19.31
C TYR A 176 -25.38 -6.03 -18.52
N GLY A 177 -25.22 -4.82 -19.05
CA GLY A 177 -24.23 -3.84 -18.58
C GLY A 177 -24.21 -3.47 -17.09
N ARG A 178 -25.23 -3.81 -16.29
CA ARG A 178 -25.25 -3.56 -14.83
C ARG A 178 -25.07 -4.80 -13.99
N VAL A 179 -24.30 -4.67 -12.90
CA VAL A 179 -24.19 -5.63 -11.79
C VAL A 179 -24.29 -4.84 -10.49
N ASN A 180 -25.19 -5.23 -9.58
CA ASN A 180 -25.43 -4.52 -8.31
C ASN A 180 -25.63 -2.99 -8.46
N GLY A 181 -26.24 -2.55 -9.56
CA GLY A 181 -26.51 -1.14 -9.85
C GLY A 181 -25.36 -0.36 -10.52
N GLU A 182 -24.15 -0.91 -10.58
CA GLU A 182 -22.99 -0.28 -11.25
C GLU A 182 -22.95 -0.64 -12.74
N ASN A 183 -22.63 0.31 -13.62
CA ASN A 183 -22.45 0.05 -15.05
C ASN A 183 -21.02 -0.45 -15.32
N LEU A 184 -20.91 -1.71 -15.70
CA LEU A 184 -19.67 -2.41 -15.97
C LEU A 184 -19.50 -2.74 -17.46
N THR A 185 -20.31 -2.17 -18.34
CA THR A 185 -20.22 -2.41 -19.80
C THR A 185 -18.80 -2.21 -20.30
N GLY A 186 -18.25 -3.23 -20.97
CA GLY A 186 -16.89 -3.23 -21.50
C GLY A 186 -15.78 -3.38 -20.45
N LYS A 187 -16.09 -3.50 -19.16
CA LYS A 187 -15.08 -3.81 -18.13
C LYS A 187 -14.75 -5.31 -18.14
N PRO A 188 -13.47 -5.68 -17.96
CA PRO A 188 -13.08 -7.08 -17.88
C PRO A 188 -13.44 -7.68 -16.52
N TYR A 189 -13.78 -8.97 -16.53
CA TYR A 189 -13.91 -9.81 -15.35
C TYR A 189 -12.97 -11.00 -15.43
N VAL A 190 -12.56 -11.50 -14.27
CA VAL A 190 -11.52 -12.53 -14.13
C VAL A 190 -12.03 -13.78 -13.42
N ASP A 191 -11.23 -14.86 -13.44
CA ASP A 191 -11.45 -16.13 -12.75
C ASP A 191 -11.22 -16.06 -11.22
N MET A 192 -11.70 -14.99 -10.58
CA MET A 192 -11.48 -14.76 -9.14
C MET A 192 -12.29 -15.70 -8.24
N PHE A 193 -13.45 -16.13 -8.71
CA PHE A 193 -14.32 -17.05 -8.01
C PHE A 193 -14.47 -18.35 -8.81
N ASP A 194 -14.86 -19.42 -8.12
CA ASP A 194 -15.25 -20.66 -8.79
C ASP A 194 -16.47 -20.38 -9.68
N ASP A 195 -16.33 -20.56 -11.00
CA ASP A 195 -17.43 -20.36 -11.95
C ASP A 195 -18.56 -21.38 -11.79
N SER A 196 -18.33 -22.46 -11.03
CA SER A 196 -19.38 -23.40 -10.60
C SER A 196 -20.14 -22.93 -9.36
N ALA A 197 -19.74 -21.81 -8.75
CA ALA A 197 -20.45 -21.21 -7.63
C ALA A 197 -21.86 -20.72 -8.04
N ALA A 198 -22.71 -20.52 -7.03
CA ALA A 198 -24.09 -20.03 -7.21
C ALA A 198 -24.20 -18.71 -7.98
N VAL A 199 -23.10 -17.94 -8.08
CA VAL A 199 -23.01 -16.71 -8.88
C VAL A 199 -21.74 -16.79 -9.74
N PRO A 200 -21.87 -16.88 -11.07
CA PRO A 200 -20.72 -16.86 -11.98
C PRO A 200 -19.89 -15.58 -11.86
N ASN A 201 -18.61 -15.61 -12.24
CA ASN A 201 -17.74 -14.42 -12.20
C ASN A 201 -18.35 -13.21 -12.93
N MET A 202 -19.02 -13.44 -14.07
CA MET A 202 -19.66 -12.38 -14.85
C MET A 202 -20.75 -11.62 -14.06
N ASP A 203 -21.39 -12.24 -13.07
CA ASP A 203 -22.46 -11.64 -12.26
C ASP A 203 -22.01 -11.23 -10.85
N ASN A 204 -20.71 -11.36 -10.55
CA ASN A 204 -20.13 -10.92 -9.29
C ASN A 204 -19.29 -9.66 -9.50
N ILE A 205 -19.76 -8.53 -8.96
CA ILE A 205 -19.08 -7.23 -9.07
C ILE A 205 -17.62 -7.24 -8.60
N ASN A 206 -17.26 -8.15 -7.69
CA ASN A 206 -15.90 -8.25 -7.15
C ASN A 206 -14.92 -8.92 -8.13
N ALA A 207 -15.42 -9.63 -9.16
CA ALA A 207 -14.58 -10.25 -10.18
C ALA A 207 -14.11 -9.25 -11.26
N TYR A 208 -14.56 -7.99 -11.20
CA TYR A 208 -14.29 -6.98 -12.21
C TYR A 208 -13.07 -6.11 -11.88
N ILE A 209 -12.28 -5.81 -12.91
CA ILE A 209 -11.27 -4.76 -12.86
C ILE A 209 -11.96 -3.43 -13.13
N ARG A 210 -12.06 -2.59 -12.09
CA ARG A 210 -12.78 -1.31 -12.14
C ARG A 210 -11.87 -0.09 -12.30
N THR A 211 -10.56 -0.27 -12.13
CA THR A 211 -9.54 0.76 -12.34
C THR A 211 -9.30 1.03 -13.82
N GLU A 212 -8.53 2.08 -14.12
CA GLU A 212 -8.10 2.43 -15.48
C GLU A 212 -6.88 1.61 -15.93
N THR A 213 -6.00 1.28 -14.99
CA THR A 213 -4.84 0.42 -15.18
C THR A 213 -4.90 -0.80 -14.26
N VAL A 214 -4.21 -1.86 -14.65
CA VAL A 214 -3.96 -3.05 -13.83
C VAL A 214 -2.52 -3.49 -14.04
N ARG A 215 -1.93 -4.21 -13.10
CA ARG A 215 -0.62 -4.82 -13.31
C ARG A 215 -0.77 -6.20 -13.94
N VAL A 216 0.05 -6.51 -14.93
CA VAL A 216 0.19 -7.84 -15.51
C VAL A 216 1.53 -8.44 -15.09
N PRO A 217 1.65 -9.78 -14.93
CA PRO A 217 2.95 -10.42 -14.71
C PRO A 217 3.93 -10.08 -15.86
N LYS A 218 5.22 -9.99 -15.53
CA LYS A 218 6.30 -9.84 -16.51
C LYS A 218 6.46 -11.08 -17.37
#